data_AF-A0A2V9VBH4-F1
#
_entry.id   AF-A0A2V9VBH4-F1
#
_cell.length_a   1.000
_cell.length_b   1.000
_cell.length_c   1.000
_cell.angle_alpha   90.00
_cell.angle_beta   90.00
_cell.angle_gamma   90.00
#
_symmetry.space_group_name_H-M   'P 1'
#
loop_
_entity.id
_entity.type
_entity.pdbx_description
1 polymer ?
#
loop_
_entity_poly.entity_id
_entity_poly.type
_entity_poly.pdbx_seq_one_letter_code
_entity_poly.pdbx_strand_id
1 'polypeptide(L)'
;DIVLATSLSHSGALLTNVHAELRCGDLLAIEFAGRHAYFRIVWVLESPGLDGMQVAIHKLSSQLCPWEEMLQTEAALATNLEGR
;
A
#
# COMPACT_ATOMS: atom_id res chain seq x y z
N ASP A 1 -11.29 -7.12 9.26
CA ASP A 1 -11.45 -7.13 7.79
C ASP A 1 -10.11 -7.28 7.10
N ILE A 2 -10.07 -7.97 5.96
CA ILE A 2 -8.85 -8.12 5.16
C ILE A 2 -8.75 -6.89 4.25
N VAL A 3 -7.72 -6.08 4.46
CA VAL A 3 -7.38 -4.97 3.55
C VAL A 3 -6.42 -5.49 2.51
N LEU A 4 -6.70 -5.21 1.24
CA LEU A 4 -5.82 -5.59 0.13
C LEU A 4 -5.00 -4.37 -0.31
N ALA A 5 -3.71 -4.58 -0.55
CA ALA A 5 -2.81 -3.56 -1.08
C ALA A 5 -2.44 -3.91 -2.53
N THR A 6 -2.60 -2.95 -3.43
CA THR A 6 -2.26 -3.03 -4.85
C THR A 6 -1.41 -1.83 -5.26
N SER A 7 -0.89 -1.83 -6.49
CA SER A 7 -0.01 -0.76 -7.00
C SER A 7 1.12 -0.42 -6.02
N LEU A 8 1.75 -1.47 -5.47
CA LEU A 8 2.82 -1.34 -4.50
C LEU A 8 4.02 -0.61 -5.09
N SER A 9 4.64 0.24 -4.30
CA SER A 9 5.88 0.95 -4.63
C SER A 9 6.69 1.20 -3.36
N HIS A 10 7.95 1.61 -3.49
CA HIS A 10 8.79 2.00 -2.34
C HIS A 10 8.19 3.12 -1.48
N SER A 11 7.29 3.93 -2.07
CA SER A 11 6.71 5.12 -1.46
C SER A 11 5.26 4.94 -1.03
N GLY A 12 4.57 3.86 -1.39
CA GLY A 12 3.13 3.79 -1.15
C GLY A 12 2.43 2.65 -1.87
N ALA A 13 1.11 2.62 -1.70
CA ALA A 13 0.20 1.62 -2.23
C ALA A 13 -1.22 2.20 -2.35
N LEU A 14 -2.08 1.47 -3.07
CA LEU A 14 -3.53 1.64 -3.04
C LEU A 14 -4.13 0.54 -2.15
N LEU A 15 -4.87 0.94 -1.11
CA LEU A 15 -5.61 0.03 -0.25
C LEU A 15 -7.07 -0.05 -0.70
N THR A 16 -7.64 -1.25 -0.68
CA THR A 16 -9.06 -1.52 -0.94
C THR A 16 -9.68 -2.28 0.23
N ASN A 17 -11.01 -2.27 0.33
CA ASN A 17 -11.77 -2.91 1.41
C ASN A 17 -11.47 -2.34 2.79
N VAL A 18 -11.27 -1.02 2.86
CA VAL A 18 -11.02 -0.33 4.13
C VAL A 18 -12.35 0.06 4.74
N HIS A 19 -12.70 -0.56 5.87
CA HIS A 19 -13.94 -0.31 6.62
C HIS A 19 -13.67 0.50 7.89
N ALA A 20 -13.15 1.72 7.71
CA ALA A 20 -12.88 2.65 8.79
C ALA A 20 -13.15 4.08 8.31
N GLU A 21 -13.54 4.96 9.24
CA GLU A 21 -13.62 6.40 8.94
C GLU A 21 -12.21 6.98 8.86
N LEU A 22 -11.77 7.30 7.64
CA LEU A 22 -10.44 7.84 7.36
C LEU A 22 -10.53 9.10 6.50
N ARG A 23 -9.55 9.99 6.64
CA ARG A 23 -9.46 11.25 5.89
C ARG A 23 -8.08 11.47 5.32
N CYS A 24 -8.00 12.26 4.25
CA CYS A 24 -6.72 12.75 3.74
C CYS A 24 -5.96 13.50 4.86
N GLY A 25 -4.67 13.19 5.00
CA GLY A 25 -3.81 13.75 6.04
C GLY A 25 -3.61 12.84 7.24
N ASP A 26 -4.54 11.90 7.50
CA ASP A 26 -4.43 10.94 8.61
C ASP A 26 -3.18 10.06 8.46
N LEU A 27 -2.68 9.60 9.59
CA LEU A 27 -1.59 8.64 9.66
C LEU A 27 -2.14 7.24 9.88
N LEU A 28 -1.71 6.31 9.03
CA LEU A 28 -2.04 4.90 9.09
C LEU A 28 -0.79 4.08 9.38
N ALA A 29 -0.84 3.25 10.41
CA ALA A 29 0.17 2.23 10.65
C ALA A 29 -0.18 0.99 9.82
N ILE A 30 0.78 0.48 9.06
CA ILE A 30 0.63 -0.76 8.30
C ILE A 30 1.60 -1.80 8.84
N GLU A 31 1.06 -2.99 9.09
CA GLU A 31 1.80 -4.20 9.36
C GLU A 31 1.73 -5.12 8.14
N PHE A 32 2.88 -5.56 7.64
CA PHE A 32 2.96 -6.54 6.57
C PHE A 32 4.18 -7.43 6.79
N ALA A 33 4.00 -8.75 6.81
CA ALA A 33 5.06 -9.73 7.01
C ALA A 33 5.96 -9.44 8.24
N GLY A 34 5.36 -8.98 9.35
CA GLY A 34 6.07 -8.63 10.59
C GLY A 34 6.88 -7.31 10.52
N ARG A 35 6.74 -6.54 9.43
CA ARG A 35 7.33 -5.21 9.28
C ARG A 35 6.26 -4.15 9.49
N HIS A 36 6.63 -3.07 10.16
CA HIS A 36 5.75 -1.94 10.45
C HIS A 36 6.26 -0.67 9.80
N ALA A 37 5.35 0.13 9.24
CA ALA A 37 5.65 1.46 8.74
C ALA A 37 4.43 2.39 8.82
N TYR A 38 4.71 3.67 9.02
CA TYR A 38 3.70 4.73 9.00
C TYR A 38 3.56 5.37 7.62
N PHE A 39 2.32 5.53 7.19
CA PHE A 39 1.95 6.19 5.95
C PHE A 39 0.97 7.32 6.23
N ARG A 40 1.02 8.36 5.40
CA ARG A 40 -0.02 9.38 5.33
C ARG A 40 -1.03 9.01 4.26
N ILE A 41 -2.31 9.17 4.57
CA ILE A 41 -3.37 9.07 3.58
C ILE A 41 -3.32 10.31 2.70
N VAL A 42 -3.17 10.12 1.39
CA VAL A 42 -3.10 11.23 0.42
C VAL A 42 -4.38 11.37 -0.41
N TRP A 43 -5.20 10.33 -0.45
CA TRP A 43 -6.48 10.33 -1.14
C TRP A 43 -7.41 9.24 -0.59
N VAL A 44 -8.71 9.53 -0.55
CA VAL A 44 -9.77 8.61 -0.15
C VAL A 44 -10.87 8.66 -1.21
N LEU A 45 -11.38 7.50 -1.59
CA LEU A 45 -12.57 7.36 -2.42
C LEU A 45 -13.57 6.43 -1.75
N GLU A 46 -14.78 6.96 -1.60
CA GLU A 46 -15.95 6.22 -1.20
C GLU A 46 -16.98 6.34 -2.32
N SER A 47 -17.46 5.21 -2.84
CA SER A 47 -18.41 5.17 -3.96
C SER A 47 -19.44 4.09 -3.74
N PRO A 48 -20.72 4.33 -4.10
CA PRO A 48 -21.70 3.25 -4.21
C PRO A 48 -21.17 2.15 -5.13
N GLY A 49 -21.17 0.91 -4.66
CA GLY A 49 -20.68 -0.27 -5.39
C GLY A 49 -19.28 -0.74 -5.01
N LEU A 50 -18.54 -0.01 -4.17
CA LEU A 50 -17.32 -0.50 -3.53
C LEU A 50 -17.65 -1.17 -2.20
N ASP A 51 -17.00 -2.30 -1.91
CA ASP A 51 -16.98 -2.89 -0.58
C ASP A 51 -15.93 -2.13 0.26
N GLY A 52 -16.38 -1.14 1.04
CA GLY A 52 -15.51 -0.25 1.80
C GLY A 52 -14.88 0.88 0.97
N MET A 53 -13.90 1.57 1.57
CA MET A 53 -13.19 2.70 0.96
C MET A 53 -11.96 2.22 0.18
N GLN A 54 -11.58 3.00 -0.84
CA GLN A 54 -10.24 2.96 -1.43
C GLN A 54 -9.39 4.09 -0.86
N VAL A 55 -8.15 3.79 -0.52
CA VAL A 55 -7.25 4.72 0.18
C VAL A 55 -5.88 4.67 -0.47
N ALA A 56 -5.42 5.80 -1.02
CA ALA A 56 -4.04 5.91 -1.46
C ALA A 56 -3.17 6.42 -0.31
N ILE A 57 -2.05 5.74 -0.09
CA ILE A 57 -1.15 6.01 1.02
C ILE A 57 0.25 6.35 0.53
N HIS A 58 0.91 7.26 1.24
CA HIS A 58 2.28 7.68 0.97
C HIS A 58 3.13 7.55 2.24
N LYS A 59 4.23 6.81 2.13
CA LYS A 59 5.13 6.47 3.22
C LYS A 59 5.79 7.73 3.77
N LEU A 60 5.88 7.86 5.08
CA LEU A 60 6.69 8.94 5.65
C LEU A 60 8.17 8.69 5.31
N SER A 61 8.91 9.74 4.96
CA SER A 61 10.30 9.65 4.45
C SER A 61 11.26 8.90 5.38
N SER A 62 11.00 8.91 6.69
CA SER A 62 11.83 8.22 7.69
C SER A 62 11.53 6.72 7.84
N GLN A 63 10.48 6.21 7.18
CA GLN A 63 10.02 4.83 7.37
C GLN A 63 10.63 3.90 6.31
N LEU A 64 10.92 2.66 6.72
CA LEU A 64 11.32 1.60 5.79
C LEU A 64 10.10 1.10 5.01
N CYS A 65 10.29 0.66 3.77
CA CYS A 65 9.21 0.06 2.98
C CYS A 65 8.89 -1.33 3.54
N PRO A 66 7.65 -1.61 3.97
CA PRO A 66 7.33 -2.90 4.61
C PRO A 66 7.25 -4.06 3.60
N TRP A 67 7.04 -3.78 2.31
CA TRP A 67 7.00 -4.77 1.23
C TRP A 67 8.22 -4.71 0.30
N GLU A 68 9.35 -4.18 0.79
CA GLU A 68 10.61 -4.03 0.03
C GLU A 68 11.03 -5.34 -0.68
N GLU A 69 11.06 -6.44 0.05
CA GLU A 69 11.49 -7.76 -0.47
C GLU A 69 10.58 -8.26 -1.59
N MET A 70 9.28 -7.95 -1.53
CA MET A 70 8.32 -8.33 -2.57
C MET A 70 8.59 -7.56 -3.87
N LEU A 71 8.85 -6.25 -3.78
CA LEU A 71 9.20 -5.42 -4.94
C LEU A 71 10.51 -5.88 -5.60
N GLN A 72 11.51 -6.24 -4.78
CA GLN A 72 12.79 -6.75 -5.28
C GLN A 72 12.62 -8.09 -6.01
N THR A 73 11.76 -8.97 -5.47
CA THR A 73 11.44 -10.26 -6.09
C THR A 73 10.74 -10.08 -7.44
N GLU A 74 9.74 -9.19 -7.51
CA GLU A 74 9.02 -8.88 -8.74
C GLU A 74 9.96 -8.31 -9.82
N ALA A 75 10.82 -7.36 -9.46
CA ALA A 75 11.81 -6.78 -10.37
C ALA A 75 12.80 -7.82 -10.91
N ALA A 76 13.26 -8.75 -10.05
CA ALA A 76 14.16 -9.82 -10.46
C ALA A 76 13.47 -10.80 -11.43
N LEU A 77 12.21 -11.14 -11.20
CA LEU A 77 11.43 -12.00 -12.11
C LEU A 77 11.20 -11.33 -13.47
N ALA A 78 10.89 -10.03 -13.51
CA ALA A 78 10.72 -9.28 -14.75
C ALA A 78 12.01 -9.29 -15.60
N THR A 79 13.15 -9.03 -14.96
CA THR A 79 14.47 -9.04 -15.64
C THR A 79 14.78 -10.40 -16.28
N ASN A 80 14.41 -11.51 -15.63
CA ASN A 80 14.66 -12.86 -16.14
C ASN A 80 13.76 -13.25 -17.34
N LEU A 81 12.63 -12.57 -17.51
CA LEU A 81 11.72 -12.79 -18.65
C LEU A 81 12.17 -12.01 -19.89
N GLU A 82 12.77 -10.84 -19.72
CA GLU A 82 13.30 -10.02 -20.83
C GLU A 82 14.62 -10.56 -21.41
N GLY A 83 15.34 -11.40 -20.66
CA GLY A 83 16.57 -12.07 -21.10
C GLY A 83 16.39 -13.39 -21.84
N ARG A 84 15.15 -13.79 -22.18
CA ARG A 84 14.82 -14.98 -22.98
C ARG A 84 14.20 -14.59 -24.31
#